data_AF-A0A0G4G284-F1
#
_entry.id   AF-A0A0G4G284-F1
#
_cell.length_a   1.000
_cell.length_b   1.000
_cell.length_c   1.000
_cell.angle_alpha   90.00
_cell.angle_beta   90.00
_cell.angle_gamma   90.00
#
_symmetry.space_group_name_H-M   'P 1'
#
loop_
_entity.id
_entity.type
_entity.pdbx_description
1 polymer ?
#
loop_
_entity_poly.entity_id
_entity_poly.type
_entity_poly.pdbx_seq_one_letter_code
_entity_poly.pdbx_strand_id
1 'polypeptide(L)'
;MVSKLLLWAFLALACLLTFTGAADVGVSEHGQNGLRAHHTGVHSIKLNEQLKACPGETRKDGKCNKDDTHRVCAHIKGTDFFEKSGQGSWSDTIPEPGYWCICIGRLEKYLENGGNQIAVDCGATSFDRVCQATDEGMNTPKAKAFVLEKCPEKKCP
;
A
#
# COMPACT_ATOMS: atom_id res chain seq x y z
N MET A 1 22.21 25.15 35.99
CA MET A 1 21.67 24.69 37.29
C MET A 1 20.57 25.66 37.70
N VAL A 2 19.48 25.15 38.28
CA VAL A 2 18.20 25.80 38.66
C VAL A 2 17.39 26.37 37.46
N SER A 3 16.07 26.22 37.33
CA SER A 3 15.00 25.74 38.21
C SER A 3 13.66 25.70 37.45
N LYS A 4 12.69 24.92 37.98
CA LYS A 4 11.21 24.97 37.77
C LYS A 4 10.71 24.25 36.49
N LEU A 5 10.14 23.04 36.48
CA LEU A 5 9.27 22.32 37.43
C LEU A 5 8.04 23.13 37.87
N LEU A 6 6.88 22.57 37.49
CA LEU A 6 5.49 22.86 37.90
C LEU A 6 4.83 24.09 37.27
N LEU A 7 3.78 23.83 36.47
CA LEU A 7 2.57 24.63 36.16
C LEU A 7 1.99 24.01 34.86
N TRP A 8 0.85 23.31 34.73
CA TRP A 8 -0.42 23.26 35.45
C TRP A 8 -1.11 21.92 35.17
N ALA A 9 -1.63 21.27 36.21
CA ALA A 9 -2.62 20.20 36.13
C ALA A 9 -3.98 20.78 36.55
N PHE A 10 -4.91 21.01 35.61
CA PHE A 10 -6.34 21.32 35.80
C PHE A 10 -6.93 21.25 34.37
N LEU A 11 -7.79 20.33 33.96
CA LEU A 11 -9.16 20.12 34.44
C LEU A 11 -9.65 18.74 33.93
N ALA A 12 -10.14 17.91 34.84
CA ALA A 12 -11.08 16.85 34.55
C ALA A 12 -12.50 17.44 34.58
N LEU A 13 -13.37 17.13 33.60
CA LEU A 13 -14.76 16.68 33.84
C LEU A 13 -15.57 16.50 32.54
N ALA A 14 -16.20 15.33 32.46
CA ALA A 14 -17.54 15.09 31.91
C ALA A 14 -17.84 15.43 30.44
N CYS A 15 -17.86 14.38 29.60
CA CYS A 15 -19.06 14.12 28.80
C CYS A 15 -19.17 12.62 28.48
N LEU A 16 -19.72 11.86 29.43
CA LEU A 16 -20.49 10.66 29.10
C LEU A 16 -21.73 11.13 28.34
N LEU A 17 -21.82 10.83 27.05
CA LEU A 17 -23.12 10.69 26.41
C LEU A 17 -23.15 9.38 25.61
N THR A 18 -24.09 8.58 26.04
CA THR A 18 -24.51 7.25 25.61
C THR A 18 -24.91 7.23 24.14
N PHE A 19 -24.24 6.42 23.32
CA PHE A 19 -24.76 6.05 22.02
C PHE A 19 -25.69 4.84 22.21
N THR A 20 -26.98 5.12 22.22
CA THR A 20 -28.05 4.11 22.17
C THR A 20 -27.99 3.40 20.82
N GLY A 21 -27.84 2.07 20.86
CA GLY A 21 -27.96 1.20 19.70
C GLY A 21 -29.39 1.19 19.17
N ALA A 22 -29.54 1.30 17.86
CA ALA A 22 -30.72 0.88 17.13
C ALA A 22 -30.43 -0.50 16.54
N ALA A 23 -31.20 -1.49 16.98
CA ALA A 23 -31.25 -2.81 16.37
C ALA A 23 -32.30 -2.75 15.25
N ASP A 24 -31.85 -2.76 13.99
CA ASP A 24 -32.74 -2.93 12.86
C ASP A 24 -32.87 -4.42 12.53
N VAL A 25 -34.04 -4.95 12.86
CA VAL A 25 -34.56 -6.25 12.43
C VAL A 25 -34.92 -6.17 10.94
N GLY A 26 -34.05 -6.74 10.10
CA GLY A 26 -34.26 -6.89 8.66
C GLY A 26 -34.78 -8.29 8.32
N VAL A 27 -35.93 -8.31 7.66
CA VAL A 27 -36.81 -9.43 7.34
C VAL A 27 -36.19 -10.45 6.38
N SER A 28 -36.52 -11.73 6.62
CA SER A 28 -36.30 -12.87 5.74
C SER A 28 -37.43 -12.95 4.71
N GLU A 29 -37.11 -12.87 3.41
CA GLU A 29 -38.03 -13.19 2.33
C GLU A 29 -37.38 -14.17 1.34
N HIS A 30 -37.89 -15.40 1.36
CA HIS A 30 -37.82 -16.32 0.24
C HIS A 30 -38.73 -15.82 -0.89
N GLY A 31 -38.17 -15.57 -2.07
CA GLY A 31 -38.95 -15.22 -3.26
C GLY A 31 -38.15 -15.47 -4.53
N GLN A 32 -38.24 -16.69 -5.06
CA GLN A 32 -37.84 -17.02 -6.43
C GLN A 32 -38.93 -16.56 -7.41
N ASN A 33 -38.51 -16.27 -8.64
CA ASN A 33 -39.28 -16.00 -9.87
C ASN A 33 -39.61 -14.53 -10.17
N GLY A 34 -38.86 -13.97 -11.12
CA GLY A 34 -39.14 -12.68 -11.74
C GLY A 34 -38.29 -12.45 -12.97
N LEU A 35 -38.91 -12.53 -14.13
CA LEU A 35 -38.34 -12.39 -15.46
C LEU A 35 -37.52 -11.10 -15.71
N ARG A 36 -36.47 -11.27 -16.52
CA ARG A 36 -35.93 -10.33 -17.54
C ARG A 36 -36.21 -8.83 -17.32
N ALA A 37 -35.19 -8.13 -16.86
CA ALA A 37 -34.83 -6.82 -17.39
C ALA A 37 -33.42 -6.95 -17.99
N HIS A 38 -33.33 -6.83 -19.32
CA HIS A 38 -32.07 -6.56 -20.01
C HIS A 38 -31.59 -5.17 -19.57
N HIS A 39 -30.89 -5.10 -18.44
CA HIS A 39 -30.02 -3.97 -18.17
C HIS A 39 -28.84 -4.09 -19.13
N THR A 40 -28.82 -3.23 -20.16
CA THR A 40 -27.58 -2.77 -20.78
C THR A 40 -26.80 -1.95 -19.75
N GLY A 41 -26.38 -2.63 -18.68
CA GLY A 41 -25.49 -2.09 -17.68
C GLY A 41 -24.10 -2.09 -18.28
N VAL A 42 -23.60 -0.88 -18.51
CA VAL A 42 -22.22 -0.59 -18.84
C VAL A 42 -21.33 -1.53 -18.04
N HIS A 43 -20.68 -2.48 -18.71
CA HIS A 43 -19.55 -3.19 -18.14
C HIS A 43 -18.60 -2.09 -17.67
N SER A 44 -18.58 -1.86 -16.36
CA SER A 44 -17.50 -1.12 -15.72
C SER A 44 -16.28 -1.99 -15.98
N ILE A 45 -15.61 -1.72 -17.10
CA ILE A 45 -14.29 -2.26 -17.39
C ILE A 45 -13.45 -1.67 -16.27
N LYS A 46 -13.33 -2.43 -15.17
CA LYS A 46 -12.29 -2.21 -14.18
C LYS A 46 -11.05 -1.97 -15.01
N LEU A 47 -10.52 -0.76 -14.93
CA LEU A 47 -9.21 -0.45 -15.48
C LEU A 47 -8.26 -1.46 -14.83
N ASN A 48 -8.06 -2.58 -15.51
CA ASN A 48 -6.78 -3.22 -15.59
C ASN A 48 -5.91 -2.20 -16.33
N GLU A 49 -5.62 -1.10 -15.63
CA GLU A 49 -4.68 -0.09 -16.08
C GLU A 49 -3.44 -0.90 -16.39
N GLN A 50 -3.13 -1.00 -17.69
CA GLN A 50 -2.14 -1.94 -18.17
C GLN A 50 -0.84 -1.59 -17.46
N LEU A 51 -0.45 -2.43 -16.50
CA LEU A 51 0.72 -2.22 -15.67
C LEU A 51 1.91 -1.94 -16.61
N LYS A 52 2.54 -0.78 -16.44
CA LYS A 52 3.69 -0.39 -17.27
C LYS A 52 4.88 -1.26 -16.90
N ALA A 53 5.81 -1.41 -17.84
CA ALA A 53 7.10 -1.99 -17.53
C ALA A 53 7.86 -1.08 -16.55
N CYS A 54 8.52 -1.69 -15.57
CA CYS A 54 9.42 -1.03 -14.63
C CYS A 54 10.78 -0.86 -15.33
N PRO A 55 11.31 0.38 -15.47
CA PRO A 55 12.39 0.67 -16.42
C PRO A 55 13.66 -0.18 -16.32
N GLY A 56 14.06 -0.61 -15.12
CA GLY A 56 15.25 -1.45 -14.93
C GLY A 56 14.96 -2.92 -14.66
N GLU A 57 13.69 -3.33 -14.61
CA GLU A 57 13.31 -4.74 -14.40
C GLU A 57 13.58 -5.55 -15.66
N THR A 58 14.55 -6.45 -15.59
CA THR A 58 14.96 -7.30 -16.72
C THR A 58 14.38 -8.71 -16.64
N ARG A 59 13.66 -9.05 -15.56
CA ARG A 59 13.01 -10.36 -15.40
C ARG A 59 11.69 -10.38 -16.17
N LYS A 60 11.45 -11.47 -16.91
CA LYS A 60 10.18 -11.77 -17.61
C LYS A 60 9.72 -10.64 -18.56
N ASP A 61 8.54 -10.06 -18.30
CA ASP A 61 7.89 -9.02 -19.08
C ASP A 61 8.25 -7.60 -18.61
N GLY A 62 9.20 -7.49 -17.68
CA GLY A 62 9.66 -6.22 -17.14
C GLY A 62 8.67 -5.57 -16.18
N LYS A 63 7.68 -6.30 -15.66
CA LYS A 63 6.61 -5.72 -14.83
C LYS A 63 6.65 -6.22 -13.38
N CYS A 64 6.20 -5.38 -12.47
CA CYS A 64 6.10 -5.72 -11.03
C CYS A 64 4.82 -6.50 -10.69
N ASN A 65 4.52 -7.53 -11.48
CA ASN A 65 3.40 -8.44 -11.26
C ASN A 65 3.81 -9.92 -11.25
N LYS A 66 5.12 -10.19 -11.22
CA LYS A 66 5.70 -11.52 -11.41
C LYS A 66 5.23 -12.54 -10.36
N ASP A 67 5.18 -12.13 -9.10
CA ASP A 67 4.87 -12.95 -7.94
C ASP A 67 4.29 -12.06 -6.83
N ASP A 68 3.70 -12.64 -5.80
CA ASP A 68 2.97 -11.91 -4.76
C ASP A 68 3.84 -10.97 -3.91
N THR A 69 5.17 -11.05 -4.04
CA THR A 69 6.12 -10.26 -3.24
C THR A 69 6.60 -9.02 -4.01
N HIS A 70 7.04 -9.16 -5.27
CA HIS A 70 7.70 -8.11 -6.06
C HIS A 70 6.70 -7.20 -6.79
N ARG A 71 6.09 -6.27 -6.04
CA ARG A 71 4.90 -5.52 -6.49
C ARG A 71 5.11 -4.02 -6.64
N VAL A 72 6.22 -3.46 -6.16
CA VAL A 72 6.51 -2.02 -6.19
C VAL A 72 7.66 -1.73 -7.13
N CYS A 73 7.46 -0.87 -8.13
CA CYS A 73 8.56 -0.38 -8.97
C CYS A 73 9.18 0.86 -8.31
N ALA A 74 10.44 0.77 -7.93
CA ALA A 74 11.11 1.87 -7.21
C ALA A 74 12.56 2.08 -7.68
N HIS A 75 13.02 3.33 -7.60
CA HIS A 75 14.42 3.69 -7.81
C HIS A 75 15.23 3.37 -6.56
N ILE A 76 16.05 2.33 -6.63
CA ILE A 76 16.83 1.84 -5.48
C ILE A 76 18.34 1.77 -5.74
N LYS A 77 18.77 2.01 -6.98
CA LYS A 77 20.21 2.06 -7.30
C LYS A 77 20.84 3.27 -6.62
N GLY A 78 21.97 3.03 -5.94
CA GLY A 78 22.72 4.07 -5.22
C GLY A 78 22.00 4.66 -4.00
N THR A 79 20.92 4.02 -3.52
CA THR A 79 20.20 4.46 -2.32
C THR A 79 20.57 3.62 -1.10
N ASP A 80 20.08 4.03 0.07
CA ASP A 80 20.19 3.31 1.34
C ASP A 80 19.23 2.10 1.45
N PHE A 81 18.55 1.71 0.37
CA PHE A 81 17.53 0.67 0.39
C PHE A 81 18.08 -0.68 0.86
N PHE A 82 19.24 -1.10 0.37
CA PHE A 82 19.81 -2.41 0.70
C PHE A 82 20.22 -2.52 2.17
N GLU A 83 20.94 -1.51 2.65
CA GLU A 83 21.37 -1.40 4.04
C GLU A 83 20.17 -1.45 4.99
N LYS A 84 19.18 -0.56 4.77
CA LYS A 84 18.03 -0.44 5.65
C LYS A 84 17.00 -1.56 5.51
N SER A 85 16.91 -2.24 4.36
CA SER A 85 16.04 -3.43 4.23
C SER A 85 16.68 -4.71 4.76
N GLY A 86 17.95 -4.66 5.19
CA GLY A 86 18.71 -5.80 5.71
C GLY A 86 19.12 -6.80 4.63
N GLN A 87 19.31 -6.36 3.40
CA GLN A 87 19.71 -7.19 2.27
C GLN A 87 21.17 -6.95 1.89
N GLY A 88 21.85 -7.97 1.36
CA GLY A 88 23.14 -7.77 0.69
C GLY A 88 22.96 -6.83 -0.50
N SER A 89 23.85 -5.85 -0.64
CA SER A 89 23.76 -4.88 -1.74
C SER A 89 24.14 -5.53 -3.06
N TRP A 90 23.24 -5.38 -4.04
CA TRP A 90 23.49 -5.66 -5.46
C TRP A 90 23.15 -4.42 -6.30
N SER A 91 23.26 -3.23 -5.71
CA SER A 91 22.96 -1.95 -6.37
C SER A 91 23.67 -1.80 -7.72
N ASP A 92 24.92 -2.22 -7.82
CA ASP A 92 25.74 -2.07 -9.03
C ASP A 92 25.26 -2.94 -10.20
N THR A 93 24.48 -3.99 -9.91
CA THR A 93 23.90 -4.85 -10.95
C THR A 93 22.57 -4.31 -11.49
N ILE A 94 22.02 -3.24 -10.91
CA ILE A 94 20.78 -2.63 -11.38
C ILE A 94 21.05 -1.82 -12.65
N PRO A 95 20.36 -2.12 -13.77
CA PRO A 95 20.48 -1.32 -14.99
C PRO A 95 20.03 0.12 -14.78
N GLU A 96 20.57 1.05 -15.58
CA GLU A 96 19.97 2.39 -15.67
C GLU A 96 18.53 2.29 -16.21
N PRO A 97 17.58 3.09 -15.69
CA PRO A 97 17.78 4.28 -14.85
C PRO A 97 17.72 4.00 -13.34
N GLY A 98 18.02 2.79 -12.86
CA GLY A 98 18.12 2.50 -11.42
C GLY A 98 16.82 2.00 -10.75
N TYR A 99 15.79 1.72 -11.54
CA TYR A 99 14.51 1.19 -11.06
C TYR A 99 14.50 -0.34 -11.01
N TRP A 100 13.80 -0.92 -10.03
CA TRP A 100 13.62 -2.36 -9.91
C TRP A 100 12.31 -2.72 -9.20
N CYS A 101 11.76 -3.91 -9.47
CA CYS A 101 10.61 -4.42 -8.71
C CYS A 101 11.06 -4.97 -7.36
N ILE A 102 10.69 -4.27 -6.28
CA ILE A 102 11.05 -4.62 -4.90
C ILE A 102 9.91 -5.36 -4.19
N CYS A 103 10.28 -6.20 -3.22
CA CYS A 103 9.33 -6.86 -2.34
C CYS A 103 8.63 -5.83 -1.44
N ILE A 104 7.32 -5.95 -1.24
CA ILE A 104 6.60 -5.04 -0.34
C ILE A 104 7.01 -5.25 1.13
N GLY A 105 7.34 -6.47 1.55
CA GLY A 105 7.90 -6.75 2.88
C GLY A 105 9.30 -6.16 3.06
N ARG A 106 10.11 -6.10 2.00
CA ARG A 106 11.42 -5.40 2.07
C ARG A 106 11.26 -3.90 2.13
N LEU A 107 10.25 -3.35 1.45
CA LEU A 107 9.87 -1.95 1.60
C LEU A 107 9.40 -1.67 3.04
N GLU A 108 8.63 -2.56 3.67
CA GLU A 108 8.24 -2.42 5.08
C GLU A 108 9.49 -2.31 5.97
N LYS A 109 10.44 -3.24 5.83
CA LYS A 109 11.69 -3.25 6.62
C LYS A 109 12.54 -1.99 6.37
N TYR A 110 12.64 -1.56 5.13
CA TYR A 110 13.29 -0.31 4.75
C TYR A 110 12.73 0.89 5.54
N LEU A 111 11.39 1.02 5.56
CA LEU A 111 10.70 2.10 6.26
C LEU A 111 10.78 1.96 7.79
N GLU A 112 10.72 0.74 8.33
CA GLU A 112 10.94 0.46 9.75
C GLU A 112 12.31 0.92 10.24
N ASN A 113 13.33 0.82 9.39
CA ASN A 113 14.69 1.25 9.67
C ASN A 113 14.98 2.70 9.24
N GLY A 114 13.94 3.53 9.11
CA GLY A 114 14.07 4.97 8.84
C GLY A 114 14.43 5.31 7.39
N GLY A 115 14.19 4.39 6.46
CA GLY A 115 14.26 4.67 5.03
C GLY A 115 13.06 5.47 4.55
N ASN A 116 13.24 6.38 3.60
CA ASN A 116 12.15 7.15 2.97
C ASN A 116 12.53 7.86 1.65
N GLN A 117 13.74 7.65 1.12
CA GLN A 117 14.32 8.47 0.05
C GLN A 117 14.21 7.83 -1.35
N ILE A 118 13.50 6.71 -1.49
CA ILE A 118 13.30 6.06 -2.79
C ILE A 118 12.13 6.70 -3.57
N ALA A 119 12.29 6.80 -4.88
CA ALA A 119 11.20 7.19 -5.78
C ALA A 119 10.38 5.96 -6.19
N VAL A 120 9.06 6.11 -6.32
CA VAL A 120 8.15 5.04 -6.76
C VAL A 120 7.58 5.40 -8.12
N ASP A 121 7.58 4.46 -9.06
CA ASP A 121 6.85 4.59 -10.33
C ASP A 121 5.42 4.05 -10.14
N CYS A 122 4.47 4.96 -10.05
CA CYS A 122 3.05 4.64 -9.84
C CYS A 122 2.41 3.90 -11.02
N GLY A 123 2.92 4.08 -12.24
CA GLY A 123 2.39 3.39 -13.43
C GLY A 123 2.91 1.95 -13.56
N ALA A 124 4.05 1.65 -12.95
CA ALA A 124 4.69 0.34 -12.95
C ALA A 124 4.52 -0.42 -11.60
N THR A 125 3.73 0.12 -10.67
CA THR A 125 3.45 -0.50 -9.36
C THR A 125 2.07 -1.21 -9.34
N SER A 126 2.02 -2.43 -8.80
CA SER A 126 0.83 -3.29 -8.75
C SER A 126 -0.02 -2.99 -7.51
N PHE A 127 -0.95 -2.03 -7.63
CA PHE A 127 -1.76 -1.55 -6.49
C PHE A 127 -2.72 -2.60 -5.93
N ASP A 128 -3.23 -3.52 -6.75
CA ASP A 128 -4.05 -4.65 -6.31
C ASP A 128 -3.38 -5.45 -5.17
N ARG A 129 -2.06 -5.54 -5.18
CA ARG A 129 -1.27 -6.25 -4.17
C ARG A 129 -0.74 -5.34 -3.08
N VAL A 130 -0.30 -4.13 -3.42
CA VAL A 130 0.04 -3.11 -2.40
C VAL A 130 -1.11 -2.90 -1.42
N CYS A 131 -2.34 -2.92 -1.91
CA CYS A 131 -3.53 -2.73 -1.11
C CYS A 131 -3.84 -3.87 -0.13
N GLN A 132 -3.33 -5.08 -0.39
CA GLN A 132 -3.47 -6.23 0.52
C GLN A 132 -2.61 -6.06 1.79
N ALA A 133 -1.63 -5.16 1.77
CA ALA A 133 -0.77 -4.83 2.92
C ALA A 133 -0.15 -6.07 3.58
N THR A 134 0.19 -7.10 2.80
CA THR A 134 0.79 -8.33 3.28
C THR A 134 1.83 -8.87 2.29
N ASP A 135 2.86 -9.54 2.83
CA ASP A 135 3.89 -10.25 2.07
C ASP A 135 4.25 -11.55 2.80
N GLU A 136 3.94 -12.71 2.24
CA GLU A 136 4.22 -14.02 2.87
C GLU A 136 3.75 -14.14 4.35
N GLY A 137 2.63 -13.50 4.69
CA GLY A 137 2.08 -13.47 6.05
C GLY A 137 2.63 -12.36 6.96
N MET A 138 3.62 -11.59 6.51
CA MET A 138 4.06 -10.34 7.15
C MET A 138 3.07 -9.22 6.82
N ASN A 139 2.66 -8.44 7.82
CA ASN A 139 1.89 -7.21 7.61
C ASN A 139 2.81 -6.10 7.09
N THR A 140 2.38 -5.36 6.07
CA THR A 140 3.16 -4.27 5.45
C THR A 140 2.40 -2.93 5.42
N PRO A 141 1.88 -2.44 6.57
CA PRO A 141 1.07 -1.23 6.61
C PRO A 141 1.87 0.04 6.28
N LYS A 142 3.16 0.14 6.67
CA LYS A 142 3.98 1.32 6.35
C LYS A 142 4.29 1.36 4.86
N ALA A 143 4.61 0.23 4.26
CA ALA A 143 4.85 0.12 2.83
C ALA A 143 3.62 0.53 2.03
N LYS A 144 2.43 0.04 2.41
CA LYS A 144 1.17 0.46 1.78
C LYS A 144 0.96 1.97 1.90
N ALA A 145 1.08 2.52 3.11
CA ALA A 145 0.89 3.96 3.34
C ALA A 145 1.89 4.80 2.52
N PHE A 146 3.17 4.43 2.51
CA PHE A 146 4.22 5.11 1.76
C PHE A 146 3.94 5.12 0.25
N VAL A 147 3.56 3.97 -0.32
CA VAL A 147 3.26 3.90 -1.77
C VAL A 147 2.03 4.74 -2.12
N LEU A 148 0.98 4.73 -1.28
CA LEU A 148 -0.21 5.57 -1.51
C LEU A 148 0.09 7.06 -1.34
N GLU A 149 0.99 7.43 -0.44
CA GLU A 149 1.47 8.82 -0.30
C GLU A 149 2.22 9.28 -1.55
N LYS A 150 3.08 8.43 -2.11
CA LYS A 150 3.84 8.73 -3.34
C LYS A 150 2.97 8.73 -4.61
N CYS A 151 1.82 8.06 -4.58
CA CYS A 151 0.93 7.85 -5.72
C CYS A 151 -0.52 8.28 -5.39
N PRO A 152 -0.78 9.59 -5.20
CA PRO A 152 -2.05 10.09 -4.68
C PRO A 152 -3.26 9.86 -5.59
N GLU A 153 -3.03 9.60 -6.89
CA GLU A 153 -4.07 9.25 -7.85
C GLU A 153 -4.55 7.80 -7.71
N LYS A 154 -3.81 6.96 -6.96
CA LYS A 154 -4.10 5.54 -6.75
C LYS A 154 -4.83 5.36 -5.44
N LYS A 155 -5.86 4.52 -5.45
CA LYS A 155 -6.68 4.20 -4.27
C LYS A 155 -6.83 2.70 -4.13
N CYS A 156 -6.79 2.25 -2.88
CA CYS A 156 -7.21 0.90 -2.56
C CYS A 156 -8.74 0.82 -2.57
N PRO A 157 -9.31 -0.28 -3.11
CA PRO A 157 -10.74 -0.53 -3.06
C PRO A 157 -11.23 -0.76 -1.62
#